data_AF-A0A644TE23-F1
#
_entry.id   AF-A0A644TE23-F1
#
_cell.length_a   1.000
_cell.length_b   1.000
_cell.length_c   1.000
_cell.angle_alpha   90.00
_cell.angle_beta   90.00
_cell.angle_gamma   90.00
#
_symmetry.space_group_name_H-M   'P 1'
#
loop_
_entity.id
_entity.type
_entity.pdbx_description
1 polymer ?
#
loop_
_entity_poly.entity_id
_entity_poly.type
_entity_poly.pdbx_seq_one_letter_code
_entity_poly.pdbx_strand_id
1 'polypeptide(L)'
;MELINKGAIKAYSFRVNGLFWLLALNPLQAMGYYGILDGKSAKRAGGQMVHGYIQGRRLTARGLVHTGTGQEFRNRRKEISMFREMRRGKQLLSREDTVAVMNRCTNGVLACLGDDDYPYAVPLNYVYFNDKIYFHIAKAGHKFEAMIKNPKVSFAVIDEDTIVSAEYTSYFRSVIAFGKARIVEGDERLEAFQALVEKYSGDQSEEAKHREISKCTQAYIMAVDVEHITGKEAKEYARAKQPC
;
A
#
# COMPACT_ATOMS: atom_id res chain seq x y z
N MET A 1 -22.75 -9.16 -31.76
CA MET A 1 -21.87 -9.83 -30.79
C MET A 1 -22.18 -11.31 -30.90
N GLU A 2 -21.20 -12.14 -31.27
CA GLU A 2 -21.44 -13.55 -31.63
C GLU A 2 -20.65 -14.46 -30.70
N LEU A 3 -21.29 -15.55 -30.23
CA LEU A 3 -20.70 -16.46 -29.26
C LEU A 3 -19.94 -17.58 -29.98
N ILE A 4 -18.64 -17.72 -29.70
CA ILE A 4 -17.82 -18.79 -30.26
C ILE A 4 -17.52 -19.79 -29.14
N ASN A 5 -17.98 -21.03 -29.33
CA ASN A 5 -17.87 -22.09 -28.32
C ASN A 5 -16.93 -23.19 -28.84
N LYS A 6 -15.78 -23.38 -28.17
CA LYS A 6 -14.85 -24.48 -28.44
C LYS A 6 -14.37 -25.07 -27.12
N GLY A 7 -15.04 -26.12 -26.66
CA GLY A 7 -14.73 -26.79 -25.40
C GLY A 7 -14.97 -25.88 -24.18
N ALA A 8 -14.03 -25.87 -23.23
CA ALA A 8 -14.16 -25.16 -21.95
C ALA A 8 -14.01 -23.62 -22.04
N ILE A 9 -13.82 -23.05 -23.23
CA ILE A 9 -13.59 -21.61 -23.42
C ILE A 9 -14.80 -20.98 -24.11
N LYS A 10 -15.41 -20.00 -23.43
CA LYS A 10 -16.41 -19.10 -24.02
C LYS A 10 -15.73 -17.80 -24.44
N ALA A 11 -15.86 -17.45 -25.72
CA ALA A 11 -15.39 -16.18 -26.23
C ALA A 11 -16.49 -15.44 -26.99
N TYR A 12 -16.46 -14.12 -26.92
CA TYR A 12 -17.36 -13.22 -27.64
C TYR A 12 -16.56 -12.43 -28.67
N SER A 13 -17.04 -12.41 -29.91
CA SER A 13 -16.50 -11.53 -30.93
C SER A 13 -17.44 -10.37 -31.22
N PHE A 14 -16.85 -9.18 -31.42
CA PHE A 14 -17.55 -8.00 -31.91
C PHE A 14 -16.62 -7.12 -32.75
N ARG A 15 -17.22 -6.26 -33.59
CA ARG A 15 -16.50 -5.30 -34.43
C ARG A 15 -16.73 -3.88 -33.93
N VAL A 16 -15.66 -3.09 -33.89
CA VAL A 16 -15.71 -1.65 -33.68
C VAL A 16 -14.79 -1.01 -34.70
N ASN A 17 -15.30 -0.04 -35.48
CA ASN A 17 -14.55 0.67 -36.52
C ASN A 17 -13.78 -0.23 -37.50
N GLY A 18 -14.39 -1.35 -37.91
CA GLY A 18 -13.80 -2.30 -38.85
C GLY A 18 -12.75 -3.25 -38.25
N LEU A 19 -12.30 -3.03 -37.01
CA LEU A 19 -11.39 -3.93 -36.30
C LEU A 19 -12.13 -5.03 -35.55
N PHE A 20 -11.52 -6.22 -35.53
CA PHE A 20 -12.08 -7.43 -34.93
C PHE A 20 -11.55 -7.61 -33.51
N TRP A 21 -12.47 -7.71 -32.55
CA TRP A 21 -12.14 -7.86 -31.13
C TRP A 21 -12.65 -9.20 -30.61
N LEU A 22 -11.81 -9.89 -29.83
CA LEU A 22 -12.10 -11.18 -29.21
C LEU A 22 -11.95 -11.04 -27.69
N LEU A 23 -13.04 -11.27 -26.97
CA LEU A 23 -13.07 -11.30 -25.51
C LEU A 23 -13.21 -12.75 -25.05
N ALA A 24 -12.15 -13.32 -24.48
CA ALA A 24 -12.18 -14.67 -23.92
C ALA A 24 -12.39 -14.58 -22.39
N LEU A 25 -13.42 -15.26 -21.89
CA LEU A 25 -13.65 -15.40 -20.45
C LEU A 25 -13.09 -16.74 -20.01
N ASN A 26 -11.97 -16.71 -19.30
CA ASN A 26 -11.41 -17.86 -18.62
C ASN A 26 -11.83 -17.78 -17.14
N PRO A 27 -12.45 -18.81 -16.53
CA PRO A 27 -12.96 -18.71 -15.16
C PRO A 27 -11.88 -18.65 -14.07
N LEU A 28 -10.60 -18.66 -14.42
CA LEU A 28 -9.48 -18.53 -13.49
C LEU A 28 -8.44 -17.55 -14.06
N GLN A 29 -8.29 -16.42 -13.37
CA GLN A 29 -7.26 -15.37 -13.49
C GLN A 29 -7.45 -14.26 -14.55
N ALA A 30 -7.55 -13.03 -14.02
CA ALA A 30 -7.16 -11.70 -14.53
C ALA A 30 -7.49 -11.32 -15.99
N MET A 31 -8.30 -10.27 -16.14
CA MET A 31 -8.47 -9.49 -17.37
C MET A 31 -7.11 -9.01 -17.90
N GLY A 32 -6.70 -9.52 -19.06
CA GLY A 32 -5.61 -8.96 -19.86
C GLY A 32 -6.12 -8.64 -21.27
N TYR A 33 -5.99 -7.39 -21.70
CA TYR A 33 -6.28 -6.99 -23.07
C TYR A 33 -5.09 -7.37 -23.97
N TYR A 34 -5.33 -8.18 -25.00
CA TYR A 34 -4.36 -8.44 -26.07
C TYR A 34 -4.85 -7.78 -27.36
N GLY A 35 -4.14 -6.76 -27.83
CA GLY A 35 -4.31 -6.23 -29.18
C GLY A 35 -3.51 -7.05 -30.17
N ILE A 36 -4.11 -7.47 -31.29
CA ILE A 36 -3.40 -8.11 -32.40
C ILE A 36 -3.33 -7.13 -33.57
N LEU A 37 -2.12 -6.89 -34.06
CA LEU A 37 -1.83 -6.11 -35.26
C LEU A 37 -2.10 -6.94 -36.52
N ASP A 38 -2.83 -6.28 -37.41
CA ASP A 38 -3.06 -6.44 -38.85
C ASP A 38 -3.10 -7.83 -39.50
N GLY A 39 -4.20 -8.04 -40.22
CA GLY A 39 -4.52 -9.28 -40.89
C GLY A 39 -3.79 -9.42 -42.21
N LYS A 40 -3.14 -10.58 -42.40
CA LYS A 40 -3.11 -11.36 -43.65
C LYS A 40 -2.41 -12.69 -43.39
N SER A 41 -3.05 -13.78 -43.85
CA SER A 41 -2.54 -15.15 -43.96
C SER A 41 -2.89 -16.11 -42.81
N ALA A 42 -4.15 -16.54 -42.74
CA ALA A 42 -4.52 -17.81 -42.10
C ALA A 42 -4.79 -18.86 -43.20
N LYS A 43 -3.81 -19.72 -43.49
CA LYS A 43 -4.04 -20.98 -44.21
C LYS A 43 -4.10 -22.13 -43.22
N ARG A 44 -5.14 -22.98 -43.38
CA ARG A 44 -5.31 -24.25 -42.66
C ARG A 44 -4.19 -25.22 -43.04
N ALA A 45 -3.51 -25.79 -42.05
CA ALA A 45 -2.85 -27.10 -42.14
C ALA A 45 -2.73 -27.67 -40.72
N GLY A 46 -2.99 -28.97 -40.58
CA GLY A 46 -2.90 -29.69 -39.32
C GLY A 46 -1.48 -29.71 -38.74
N GLY A 47 -1.42 -29.90 -37.42
CA GLY A 47 -0.25 -30.17 -36.59
C GLY A 47 1.13 -29.81 -37.14
N GLN A 48 1.65 -28.63 -36.79
CA GLN A 48 3.08 -28.39 -36.49
C GLN A 48 3.30 -26.95 -35.98
N MET A 49 4.39 -26.77 -35.24
CA MET A 49 4.74 -25.59 -34.42
C MET A 49 4.62 -24.23 -35.14
N VAL A 50 3.98 -23.27 -34.48
CA VAL A 50 3.94 -21.87 -34.91
C VAL A 50 5.21 -21.16 -34.44
N HIS A 51 6.09 -20.76 -35.37
CA HIS A 51 7.22 -19.89 -35.08
C HIS A 51 6.76 -18.43 -35.11
N GLY A 52 6.83 -17.73 -33.98
CA GLY A 52 6.60 -16.29 -33.90
C GLY A 52 7.91 -15.50 -33.99
N TYR A 53 7.93 -14.46 -34.81
CA TYR A 53 9.05 -13.50 -34.91
C TYR A 53 8.71 -12.21 -34.17
N ILE A 54 9.61 -11.75 -33.29
CA ILE A 54 9.66 -10.37 -32.81
C ILE A 54 11.08 -9.86 -33.06
N GLN A 55 11.20 -8.75 -33.80
CA GLN A 55 12.44 -7.99 -34.04
C GLN A 55 13.68 -8.84 -34.40
N GLY A 56 13.61 -9.58 -35.50
CA GLY A 56 14.81 -10.00 -36.25
C GLY A 56 15.79 -10.97 -35.56
N ARG A 57 15.45 -11.59 -34.42
CA ARG A 57 16.28 -12.66 -33.81
C ARG A 57 15.54 -14.00 -33.77
N ARG A 58 16.19 -15.04 -34.31
CA ARG A 58 15.73 -16.43 -34.31
C ARG A 58 15.84 -17.00 -32.90
N LEU A 59 14.73 -17.08 -32.17
CA LEU A 59 14.69 -17.83 -30.91
C LEU A 59 14.61 -19.31 -31.24
N THR A 60 15.71 -20.03 -31.04
CA THR A 60 15.65 -21.50 -30.93
C THR A 60 15.19 -21.81 -29.52
N ALA A 61 14.05 -22.50 -29.40
CA ALA A 61 13.59 -23.04 -28.12
C ALA A 61 14.53 -24.20 -27.72
N ARG A 62 15.71 -23.85 -27.20
CA ARG A 62 16.57 -24.79 -26.48
C ARG A 62 16.22 -24.69 -25.00
N GLY A 63 15.65 -25.79 -24.51
CA GLY A 63 15.40 -26.19 -23.14
C GLY A 63 15.82 -25.26 -22.00
N LEU A 64 14.81 -24.83 -21.24
CA LEU A 64 14.89 -24.79 -19.79
C LEU A 64 13.52 -25.17 -19.25
N VAL A 65 13.19 -26.47 -19.33
CA VAL A 65 12.29 -27.07 -18.34
C VAL A 65 13.11 -27.12 -17.06
N HIS A 66 13.09 -26.03 -16.30
CA HIS A 66 13.65 -26.05 -14.97
C HIS A 66 12.68 -26.84 -14.11
N THR A 67 13.01 -28.09 -13.83
CA THR A 67 12.36 -28.92 -12.82
C THR A 67 12.74 -28.40 -11.44
N GLY A 68 12.32 -27.18 -11.13
CA GLY A 68 12.34 -26.68 -9.77
C GLY A 68 11.34 -27.50 -8.97
N THR A 69 11.81 -28.12 -7.90
CA THR A 69 10.95 -28.90 -7.00
C THR A 69 9.78 -28.02 -6.52
N GLY A 70 8.63 -28.61 -6.19
CA GLY A 70 7.49 -27.86 -5.63
C GLY A 70 7.83 -27.03 -4.39
N GLN A 71 9.01 -27.26 -3.81
CA GLN A 71 9.63 -26.51 -2.71
C GLN A 71 10.32 -25.21 -3.15
N GLU A 72 10.85 -25.11 -4.37
CA GLU A 72 11.37 -23.86 -4.95
C GLU A 72 10.25 -22.92 -5.41
N PHE A 73 9.12 -23.46 -5.86
CA PHE A 73 7.90 -22.66 -6.08
C PHE A 73 7.23 -22.26 -4.76
N ARG A 74 7.28 -23.12 -3.72
CA ARG A 74 6.85 -22.74 -2.36
C ARG A 74 7.78 -21.69 -1.74
N ASN A 75 9.09 -21.77 -2.00
CA ASN A 75 10.07 -20.81 -1.51
C ASN A 75 10.09 -19.50 -2.31
N ARG A 76 9.64 -19.46 -3.58
CA ARG A 76 9.40 -18.19 -4.30
C ARG A 76 8.15 -17.44 -3.85
N ARG A 77 7.26 -18.11 -3.10
CA ARG A 77 6.20 -17.48 -2.29
C ARG A 77 6.65 -17.15 -0.86
N LYS A 78 7.93 -17.35 -0.49
CA LYS A 78 8.49 -16.60 0.63
C LYS A 78 8.55 -15.14 0.16
N GLU A 79 7.59 -14.37 0.65
CA GLU A 79 7.59 -12.92 0.68
C GLU A 79 8.19 -12.25 -0.56
N ILE A 80 7.40 -12.16 -1.63
CA ILE A 80 7.38 -10.85 -2.30
C ILE A 80 6.78 -9.92 -1.25
N SER A 81 7.63 -9.37 -0.38
CA SER A 81 7.23 -8.29 0.51
C SER A 81 6.53 -7.27 -0.37
N MET A 82 5.25 -7.02 -0.12
CA MET A 82 4.48 -6.00 -0.83
C MET A 82 5.10 -4.61 -0.69
N PHE A 83 6.03 -4.44 0.26
CA PHE A 83 6.79 -3.24 0.53
C PHE A 83 8.24 -3.37 0.05
N ARG A 84 8.72 -2.34 -0.65
CA ARG A 84 10.07 -2.29 -1.21
C ARG A 84 11.09 -2.03 -0.10
N GLU A 85 12.27 -2.63 -0.22
CA GLU A 85 13.40 -2.31 0.67
C GLU A 85 13.87 -0.85 0.51
N MET A 86 14.36 -0.27 1.61
CA MET A 86 14.85 1.10 1.62
C MET A 86 16.15 1.23 0.81
N ARG A 87 16.13 2.06 -0.25
CA ARG A 87 17.30 2.32 -1.10
C ARG A 87 18.58 2.69 -0.33
N ARG A 88 18.47 3.43 0.77
CA ARG A 88 19.60 3.88 1.60
C ARG A 88 19.51 3.27 3.00
N GLY A 89 19.73 1.96 3.10
CA GLY A 89 19.56 1.19 4.35
C GLY A 89 20.38 1.69 5.55
N LYS A 90 21.55 2.34 5.34
CA LYS A 90 22.33 2.95 6.44
C LYS A 90 21.61 4.12 7.14
N GLN A 91 20.52 4.62 6.57
CA GLN A 91 19.68 5.69 7.12
C GLN A 91 18.40 5.14 7.77
N LEU A 92 18.22 3.82 7.82
CA LEU A 92 17.08 3.16 8.45
C LEU A 92 17.21 3.29 9.97
N LEU A 93 16.15 3.78 10.62
CA LEU A 93 16.08 3.81 12.08
C LEU A 93 15.87 2.40 12.63
N SER A 94 16.34 2.17 13.87
CA SER A 94 15.93 0.99 14.63
C SER A 94 14.42 1.01 14.87
N ARG A 95 13.86 -0.13 15.29
CA ARG A 95 12.44 -0.20 15.63
C ARG A 95 12.15 0.70 16.83
N GLU A 96 13.03 0.70 17.82
CA GLU A 96 12.94 1.53 19.02
C GLU A 96 12.92 3.02 18.67
N ASP A 97 13.83 3.48 17.81
CA ASP A 97 13.89 4.88 17.37
C ASP A 97 12.66 5.25 16.52
N THR A 98 12.17 4.33 15.69
CA THR A 98 10.95 4.49 14.88
C THR A 98 9.74 4.68 15.79
N VAL A 99 9.57 3.85 16.82
CA VAL A 99 8.49 3.97 17.81
C VAL A 99 8.65 5.26 18.62
N ALA A 100 9.87 5.63 19.00
CA ALA A 100 10.12 6.87 19.71
C ALA A 100 9.70 8.12 18.91
N VAL A 101 9.87 8.12 17.59
CA VAL A 101 9.34 9.18 16.71
C VAL A 101 7.81 9.20 16.75
N MET A 102 7.17 8.05 16.57
CA MET A 102 5.70 7.94 16.56
C MET A 102 5.06 8.40 17.89
N ASN A 103 5.76 8.19 19.00
CA ASN A 103 5.26 8.57 20.32
C ASN A 103 5.37 10.09 20.56
N ARG A 104 6.49 10.71 20.21
CA ARG A 104 6.74 12.13 20.51
C ARG A 104 6.07 13.11 19.54
N CYS A 105 5.84 12.73 18.29
CA CYS A 105 5.20 13.61 17.31
C CYS A 105 3.68 13.70 17.56
N THR A 106 3.13 14.90 17.45
CA THR A 106 1.72 15.17 17.77
C THR A 106 0.77 15.03 16.58
N ASN A 107 1.28 15.02 15.35
CA ASN A 107 0.47 14.89 14.15
C ASN A 107 1.24 14.16 13.05
N GLY A 108 0.50 13.68 12.05
CA GLY A 108 1.06 13.07 10.86
C GLY A 108 0.11 13.22 9.67
N VAL A 109 0.58 12.84 8.49
CA VAL A 109 -0.15 12.95 7.23
C VAL A 109 -0.66 11.57 6.84
N LEU A 110 -1.99 11.41 6.86
CA LEU A 110 -2.67 10.22 6.35
C LEU A 110 -2.89 10.38 4.85
N ALA A 111 -2.40 9.45 4.05
CA ALA A 111 -2.70 9.32 2.64
C ALA A 111 -3.59 8.12 2.38
N CYS A 112 -4.69 8.34 1.65
CA CYS A 112 -5.66 7.35 1.23
C CYS A 112 -6.02 7.55 -0.25
N LEU A 113 -6.72 6.58 -0.85
CA LEU A 113 -7.20 6.69 -2.23
C LEU A 113 -8.53 7.44 -2.23
N GLY A 114 -8.51 8.71 -2.63
CA GLY A 114 -9.68 9.56 -2.71
C GLY A 114 -10.51 9.30 -3.96
N ASP A 115 -11.36 10.27 -4.29
CA ASP A 115 -12.22 10.21 -5.46
C ASP A 115 -11.43 10.25 -6.77
N ASP A 116 -11.95 9.56 -7.79
CA ASP A 116 -11.34 9.44 -9.13
C ASP A 116 -9.86 9.00 -9.09
N ASP A 117 -9.51 8.16 -8.12
CA ASP A 117 -8.15 7.66 -7.86
C ASP A 117 -7.13 8.75 -7.52
N TYR A 118 -7.56 9.97 -7.16
CA TYR A 118 -6.66 10.99 -6.65
C TYR A 118 -6.14 10.63 -5.25
N PRO A 119 -4.81 10.61 -5.03
CA PRO A 119 -4.27 10.44 -3.69
C PRO A 119 -4.72 11.60 -2.80
N TYR A 120 -5.39 11.28 -1.70
CA TYR A 120 -5.84 12.26 -0.73
C TYR A 120 -4.98 12.18 0.53
N ALA A 121 -4.14 13.21 0.73
CA ALA A 121 -3.25 13.34 1.87
C ALA A 121 -3.76 14.43 2.83
N VAL A 122 -3.99 14.07 4.09
CA VAL A 122 -4.57 14.96 5.10
C VAL A 122 -3.79 14.89 6.42
N PRO A 123 -3.30 16.03 6.95
CA PRO A 123 -2.74 16.09 8.30
C PRO A 123 -3.80 15.81 9.36
N LEU A 124 -3.46 15.02 10.37
CA LEU A 124 -4.32 14.73 11.51
C LEU A 124 -3.53 14.39 12.78
N ASN A 125 -4.19 14.55 13.91
CA ASN A 125 -3.70 14.11 15.22
C ASN A 125 -3.89 12.60 15.37
N TYR A 126 -2.91 11.93 15.97
CA TYR A 126 -2.90 10.48 16.16
C TYR A 126 -2.20 10.07 17.48
N VAL A 127 -2.52 8.88 17.96
CA VAL A 127 -1.70 8.17 18.95
C VAL A 127 -1.18 6.87 18.33
N TYR A 128 0.07 6.53 18.63
CA TYR A 128 0.63 5.22 18.32
C TYR A 128 0.58 4.38 19.59
N PHE A 129 -0.19 3.31 19.57
CA PHE A 129 -0.50 2.49 20.74
C PHE A 129 -0.74 1.04 20.30
N ASN A 130 -0.23 0.06 21.05
CA ASN A 130 -0.37 -1.38 20.73
C ASN A 130 -0.07 -1.73 19.25
N ASP A 131 1.06 -1.19 18.76
CA ASP A 131 1.55 -1.29 17.38
C ASP A 131 0.58 -0.80 16.29
N LYS A 132 -0.41 0.03 16.66
CA LYS A 132 -1.41 0.61 15.74
C LYS A 132 -1.41 2.13 15.83
N ILE A 133 -1.91 2.75 14.76
CA ILE A 133 -2.13 4.20 14.71
C ILE A 133 -3.62 4.43 14.92
N TYR A 134 -3.98 5.20 15.94
CA TYR A 134 -5.37 5.56 16.23
C TYR A 134 -5.60 7.05 16.03
N PHE A 135 -6.75 7.41 15.47
CA PHE A 135 -7.18 8.79 15.33
C PHE A 135 -8.70 8.91 15.34
N HIS A 136 -9.21 10.08 15.68
CA HIS A 136 -10.64 10.36 15.64
C HIS A 136 -11.07 10.81 14.25
N ILE A 137 -12.30 10.51 13.87
CA ILE A 137 -12.87 10.89 12.58
C ILE A 137 -14.36 11.22 12.71
N ALA A 138 -14.82 12.19 11.90
CA ALA A 138 -16.26 12.41 11.70
C ALA A 138 -16.89 11.19 10.99
N LYS A 139 -18.18 10.96 11.22
CA LYS A 139 -18.91 9.80 10.66
C LYS A 139 -19.19 9.88 9.15
N ALA A 140 -18.77 10.97 8.50
CA ALA A 140 -18.96 11.22 7.07
C ALA A 140 -17.86 12.15 6.54
N GLY A 141 -17.71 12.20 5.20
CA GLY A 141 -16.79 13.09 4.50
C GLY A 141 -15.60 12.36 3.86
N HIS A 142 -14.87 13.09 3.02
CA HIS A 142 -13.89 12.54 2.07
C HIS A 142 -12.90 11.53 2.68
N LYS A 143 -12.24 11.84 3.81
CA LYS A 143 -11.30 10.89 4.45
C LYS A 143 -11.96 9.60 4.92
N PHE A 144 -13.18 9.70 5.46
CA PHE A 144 -13.91 8.55 5.98
C PHE A 144 -14.34 7.66 4.82
N GLU A 145 -15.01 8.24 3.84
CA GLU A 145 -15.52 7.52 2.67
C GLU A 145 -14.40 6.88 1.83
N ALA A 146 -13.27 7.58 1.66
CA ALA A 146 -12.08 7.04 1.00
C ALA A 146 -11.56 5.75 1.68
N MET A 147 -11.44 5.77 3.02
CA MET A 147 -10.97 4.60 3.77
C MET A 147 -11.99 3.46 3.82
N ILE A 148 -13.29 3.76 3.83
CA ILE A 148 -14.33 2.73 3.75
C ILE A 148 -14.31 2.05 2.37
N LYS A 149 -14.11 2.82 1.30
CA LYS A 149 -14.00 2.30 -0.08
C LYS A 149 -12.72 1.49 -0.28
N ASN A 150 -11.60 1.96 0.24
CA ASN A 150 -10.31 1.27 0.18
C ASN A 150 -9.54 1.44 1.50
N PRO A 151 -9.41 0.39 2.32
CA PRO A 151 -8.80 0.51 3.64
C PRO A 151 -7.29 0.69 3.59
N LYS A 152 -6.62 0.50 2.44
CA LYS A 152 -5.16 0.63 2.35
C LYS A 152 -4.76 2.09 2.47
N VAL A 153 -3.95 2.40 3.48
CA VAL A 153 -3.47 3.75 3.77
C VAL A 153 -1.96 3.79 3.96
N SER A 154 -1.40 4.98 3.76
CA SER A 154 -0.05 5.35 4.17
C SER A 154 -0.14 6.45 5.21
N PHE A 155 0.70 6.41 6.23
CA PHE A 155 0.77 7.44 7.27
C PHE A 155 2.21 7.89 7.43
N ALA A 156 2.46 9.20 7.31
CA ALA A 156 3.79 9.77 7.39
C ALA A 156 3.89 10.74 8.57
N VAL A 157 4.99 10.67 9.30
CA VAL A 157 5.30 11.55 10.43
C VAL A 157 6.65 12.18 10.16
N ILE A 158 6.72 13.50 10.28
CA ILE A 158 7.96 14.27 10.16
C ILE A 158 8.32 14.72 11.57
N ASP A 159 9.45 14.24 12.07
CA ASP A 159 9.97 14.55 13.39
C ASP A 159 10.93 15.73 13.36
N GLU A 160 11.84 15.73 12.38
CA GLU A 160 12.78 16.82 12.15
C GLU A 160 12.86 17.13 10.66
N ASP A 161 13.01 18.43 10.35
CA ASP A 161 13.28 18.97 9.02
C ASP A 161 14.08 20.28 9.15
N THR A 162 15.37 20.15 9.45
CA THR A 162 16.27 21.29 9.63
C THR A 162 17.06 21.55 8.36
N ILE A 163 16.88 22.71 7.73
CA ILE A 163 17.63 23.09 6.54
C ILE A 163 19.04 23.57 6.94
N VAL A 164 20.06 22.89 6.42
CA VAL A 164 21.48 23.24 6.59
C VAL A 164 22.01 23.78 5.26
N SER A 165 21.74 25.07 5.03
CA SER A 165 21.98 25.74 3.74
C SER A 165 23.45 25.73 3.33
N ALA A 166 24.38 25.90 4.28
CA ALA A 166 25.82 25.86 4.03
C ALA A 166 26.30 24.50 3.48
N GLU A 167 25.59 23.42 3.81
CA GLU A 167 25.88 22.06 3.33
C GLU A 167 24.98 21.65 2.15
N TYR A 168 24.11 22.55 1.68
CA TYR A 168 23.10 22.27 0.65
C TYR A 168 22.26 21.03 0.95
N THR A 169 21.90 20.85 2.23
CA THR A 169 21.17 19.66 2.68
C THR A 169 20.15 19.98 3.77
N SER A 170 19.31 18.99 4.10
CA SER A 170 18.40 19.06 5.25
C SER A 170 18.65 17.86 6.15
N TYR A 171 18.76 18.13 7.45
CA TYR A 171 18.79 17.09 8.47
C TYR A 171 17.34 16.76 8.82
N PHE A 172 16.94 15.55 8.45
CA PHE A 172 15.57 15.09 8.61
C PHE A 172 15.49 13.84 9.47
N ARG A 173 14.36 13.65 10.12
CA ARG A 173 13.93 12.39 10.70
C ARG A 173 12.44 12.21 10.44
N SER A 174 12.05 11.06 9.94
CA SER A 174 10.65 10.78 9.63
C SER A 174 10.32 9.29 9.73
N VAL A 175 9.04 8.99 9.85
CA VAL A 175 8.50 7.63 9.82
C VAL A 175 7.43 7.56 8.74
N ILE A 176 7.41 6.43 8.02
CA ILE A 176 6.29 6.08 7.15
C ILE A 176 5.77 4.70 7.54
N ALA A 177 4.46 4.60 7.70
CA ALA A 177 3.73 3.38 7.98
C ALA A 177 2.73 3.12 6.85
N PHE A 178 2.53 1.85 6.53
CA PHE A 178 1.50 1.36 5.64
C PHE A 178 0.64 0.35 6.39
N GLY A 179 -0.66 0.36 6.11
CA GLY A 179 -1.56 -0.55 6.80
C GLY A 179 -2.99 -0.47 6.29
N LYS A 180 -3.89 -1.06 7.06
CA LYS A 180 -5.33 -1.08 6.77
C LYS A 180 -6.10 -0.30 7.83
N ALA A 181 -6.89 0.66 7.38
CA ALA A 181 -7.77 1.43 8.22
C ALA A 181 -9.08 0.66 8.49
N ARG A 182 -9.55 0.69 9.75
CA ARG A 182 -10.85 0.17 10.16
C ARG A 182 -11.46 0.99 11.28
N ILE A 183 -12.79 0.96 11.38
CA ILE A 183 -13.50 1.51 12.53
C ILE A 183 -13.20 0.63 13.75
N VAL A 184 -13.01 1.28 14.91
CA VAL A 184 -12.77 0.62 16.19
C VAL A 184 -14.06 0.61 17.01
N GLU A 185 -14.35 -0.53 17.62
CA GLU A 185 -15.57 -0.78 18.40
C GLU A 185 -15.22 -1.43 19.76
N GLY A 186 -16.22 -1.52 20.65
CA GLY A 186 -16.07 -2.19 21.94
C GLY A 186 -14.97 -1.59 22.84
N ASP A 187 -14.27 -2.46 23.57
CA ASP A 187 -13.24 -2.07 24.54
C ASP A 187 -12.04 -1.39 23.87
N GLU A 188 -11.65 -1.85 22.67
CA GLU A 188 -10.54 -1.23 21.91
C GLU A 188 -10.83 0.24 21.62
N ARG A 189 -12.11 0.61 21.40
CA ARG A 189 -12.50 2.00 21.16
C ARG A 189 -12.26 2.85 22.40
N LEU A 190 -12.56 2.31 23.59
CA LEU A 190 -12.36 3.02 24.85
C LEU A 190 -10.87 3.21 25.13
N GLU A 191 -10.07 2.16 25.00
CA GLU A 191 -8.62 2.18 25.19
C GLU A 191 -7.94 3.17 24.24
N ALA A 192 -8.27 3.11 22.94
CA ALA A 192 -7.72 4.02 21.94
C ALA A 192 -8.10 5.48 22.22
N PHE A 193 -9.33 5.72 22.70
CA PHE A 193 -9.76 7.07 23.04
C PHE A 193 -9.09 7.60 24.30
N GLN A 194 -8.92 6.76 25.32
CA GLN A 194 -8.11 7.09 26.50
C GLN A 194 -6.67 7.43 26.11
N ALA A 195 -6.04 6.64 25.23
CA ALA A 195 -4.69 6.91 24.76
C ALA A 195 -4.58 8.24 23.99
N LEU A 196 -5.58 8.59 23.18
CA LEU A 196 -5.66 9.91 22.54
C LEU A 196 -5.79 11.03 23.58
N VAL A 197 -6.70 10.89 24.53
CA VAL A 197 -6.91 11.90 25.58
C VAL A 197 -5.65 12.09 26.43
N GLU A 198 -4.98 11.01 26.80
CA GLU A 198 -3.74 11.07 27.57
C GLU A 198 -2.63 11.80 26.79
N LYS A 199 -2.50 11.51 25.49
CA LYS A 199 -1.48 12.15 24.64
C LYS A 199 -1.70 13.67 24.48
N TYR A 200 -2.95 14.12 24.38
CA TYR A 200 -3.26 15.52 24.03
C TYR A 200 -3.81 16.36 25.18
N SER A 201 -4.22 15.72 26.27
CA SER A 201 -4.90 16.34 27.40
C SER A 201 -4.58 15.63 28.73
N GLY A 202 -3.43 14.97 28.81
CA GLY A 202 -2.96 14.29 30.04
C GLY A 202 -2.71 15.24 31.22
N ASP A 203 -2.59 16.54 30.95
CA ASP A 203 -2.49 17.61 31.95
C ASP A 203 -3.84 17.94 32.64
N GLN A 204 -4.96 17.44 32.11
CA GLN A 204 -6.30 17.65 32.66
C GLN A 204 -6.63 16.65 33.77
N SER A 205 -7.58 17.01 34.65
CA SER A 205 -8.03 16.11 35.73
C SER A 205 -8.67 14.83 35.20
N GLU A 206 -8.59 13.74 35.96
CA GLU A 206 -9.21 12.46 35.60
C GLU A 206 -10.72 12.59 35.37
N GLU A 207 -11.42 13.40 36.19
CA GLU A 207 -12.85 13.63 36.05
C GLU A 207 -13.19 14.34 34.73
N ALA A 208 -12.37 15.32 34.34
CA ALA A 208 -12.53 16.02 33.07
C ALA A 208 -12.31 15.08 31.88
N LYS A 209 -11.24 14.27 31.92
CA LYS A 209 -10.95 13.25 30.91
C LYS A 209 -12.10 12.25 30.74
N HIS A 210 -12.60 11.68 31.85
CA HIS A 210 -13.73 10.72 31.83
C HIS A 210 -15.01 11.33 31.25
N ARG A 211 -15.31 12.59 31.59
CA ARG A 211 -16.48 13.29 31.09
C ARG A 211 -16.43 13.46 29.57
N GLU A 212 -15.31 13.87 29.02
CA GLU A 212 -15.18 14.04 27.56
C GLU A 212 -15.19 12.69 26.82
N ILE A 213 -14.61 11.64 27.42
CA ILE A 213 -14.70 10.26 26.91
C ILE A 213 -16.16 9.81 26.75
N SER A 214 -16.99 10.03 27.79
CA SER A 214 -18.40 9.65 27.76
C SER A 214 -19.26 10.44 26.76
N LYS A 215 -18.87 11.67 26.42
CA LYS A 215 -19.64 12.56 25.52
C LYS A 215 -19.35 12.32 24.05
N CYS A 216 -18.26 11.64 23.71
CA CYS A 216 -17.82 11.45 22.34
C CYS A 216 -18.62 10.35 21.61
N THR A 217 -19.91 10.60 21.37
CA THR A 217 -20.81 9.71 20.61
C THR A 217 -20.88 10.09 19.13
N GLN A 218 -20.40 11.28 18.76
CA GLN A 218 -20.53 11.83 17.41
C GLN A 218 -19.35 11.53 16.49
N ALA A 219 -18.25 10.97 16.99
CA ALA A 219 -17.08 10.60 16.21
C ALA A 219 -16.83 9.08 16.26
N TYR A 220 -16.18 8.57 15.22
CA TYR A 220 -15.57 7.24 15.25
C TYR A 220 -14.09 7.36 15.64
N ILE A 221 -13.56 6.28 16.17
CA ILE A 221 -12.13 6.06 16.26
C ILE A 221 -11.75 5.11 15.13
N MET A 222 -10.76 5.50 14.36
CA MET A 222 -10.15 4.66 13.33
C MET A 222 -8.84 4.10 13.87
N ALA A 223 -8.58 2.83 13.57
CA ALA A 223 -7.27 2.21 13.72
C ALA A 223 -6.67 1.98 12.34
N VAL A 224 -5.36 2.18 12.22
CA VAL A 224 -4.55 1.60 11.15
C VAL A 224 -3.82 0.41 11.75
N ASP A 225 -4.21 -0.79 11.33
CA ASP A 225 -3.44 -2.00 11.58
C ASP A 225 -2.18 -1.93 10.70
N VAL A 226 -1.04 -1.63 11.34
CA VAL A 226 0.24 -1.38 10.64
C VAL A 226 0.78 -2.70 10.08
N GLU A 227 0.89 -2.76 8.75
CA GLU A 227 1.47 -3.90 8.02
C GLU A 227 2.97 -3.71 7.79
N HIS A 228 3.43 -2.46 7.69
CA HIS A 228 4.84 -2.12 7.53
C HIS A 228 5.13 -0.72 8.04
N ILE A 229 6.24 -0.55 8.76
CA ILE A 229 6.67 0.75 9.29
C ILE A 229 8.18 0.86 9.18
N THR A 230 8.65 2.01 8.71
CA THR A 230 10.08 2.31 8.64
C THR A 230 10.33 3.74 9.06
N GLY A 231 11.30 3.94 9.94
CA GLY A 231 11.88 5.23 10.23
C GLY A 231 13.11 5.49 9.37
N LYS A 232 13.34 6.76 9.03
CA LYS A 232 14.50 7.20 8.26
C LYS A 232 15.06 8.49 8.83
N GLU A 233 16.39 8.59 8.89
CA GLU A 233 17.07 9.82 9.30
C GLU A 233 18.17 10.26 8.33
N ALA A 234 18.58 11.52 8.42
CA ALA A 234 19.70 12.06 7.66
C ALA A 234 21.00 11.28 7.91
N LYS A 235 21.89 11.24 6.91
CA LYS A 235 23.15 10.47 7.01
C LYS A 235 24.05 11.05 8.12
N GLU A 236 23.90 12.33 8.41
CA GLU A 236 24.61 13.09 9.43
C GLU A 236 24.24 12.57 10.83
N TYR A 237 22.94 12.37 11.11
CA TYR A 237 22.49 11.74 12.35
C TYR A 237 22.90 10.28 12.46
N ALA A 238 22.77 9.53 11.36
CA ALA A 238 23.20 8.13 11.35
C ALA A 238 24.72 7.96 11.61
N ARG A 239 25.55 8.90 11.12
CA ARG A 239 27.00 8.93 11.37
C ARG A 239 27.33 9.33 12.80
N ALA A 240 26.64 10.32 13.36
CA ALA A 240 26.87 10.78 14.73
C ALA A 240 26.61 9.69 15.80
N LYS A 241 25.79 8.68 15.48
CA LYS A 241 25.52 7.52 16.35
C LYS A 241 26.60 6.44 16.31
N GLN A 242 27.53 6.47 15.35
CA GLN A 242 28.59 5.47 15.26
C GLN A 242 29.75 5.89 16.18
N PRO A 243 30.16 5.06 17.16
CA PRO A 243 31.36 5.35 17.94
C PRO A 243 32.58 5.42 17.02
N CYS A 244 33.47 6.38 17.31
CA CYS A 244 34.73 6.61 16.60
C CYS A 244 35.63 5.37 16.68
#